data_AF-A0A9E8N5Y4-F1
#
_entry.id   AF-A0A9E8N5Y4-F1
#
_cell.length_a   1.000
_cell.length_b   1.000
_cell.length_c   1.000
_cell.angle_alpha   90.00
_cell.angle_beta   90.00
_cell.angle_gamma   90.00
#
_symmetry.space_group_name_H-M   'P 1'
#
loop_
_entity.id
_entity.type
_entity.pdbx_description
1 polymer ?
#
loop_
_entity_poly.entity_id
_entity_poly.type
_entity_poly.pdbx_seq_one_letter_code
_entity_poly.pdbx_strand_id
1 'polypeptide(L)'
;MNEQNPNENGDYQHGYTRGMEGIDRQVYESYLSSNVNHDWIQDRITSKSAELSSVKVRHQDTLREHKTAYDRLQSEVMGLNNAAKQMKDLETSIADIDTTTEQLKERRADKAPSYSLIAGLIFLAAGISFIAGDLIISHEIVAYALNIRNSNEAWAFAIGLAMLSILLKPAYDRLVEEPYHKDDSPKAKSRYAGFKLVLSIFAIVTLIVLGWFRYEAYRTDKLKEAINKSVKNLQLNAVDPLTGAPVNSPELTNKIEEALRNSDQLNLDLVNSPWALLSFVLSGVLFAIAGAVSLGMALPVLQGFWYRWLQVDPKLWRLRRRRKRILKQMEPLQQALTQHLTQKSILENDIAVLPKLEELKQEEAKIKAEIESLENERKQALTNSRIQSFGDGYAHGQVSRDVMGEEEYDSWRNSHLSVSNLALRAKSNAASDRAVPRTKSNGMRPHQAIRKAITDRFDENNS
;
A
#
# COMPACT_ATOMS: atom_id res chain seq x y z
N MET A 1 62.23 -14.75 32.25
CA MET A 1 63.13 -15.78 32.79
C MET A 1 64.45 -15.11 33.05
N ASN A 2 64.79 -14.89 34.32
CA ASN A 2 66.16 -14.56 34.67
C ASN A 2 66.91 -15.88 34.70
N GLU A 3 67.92 -16.04 33.86
CA GLU A 3 68.94 -17.08 34.03
C GLU A 3 69.68 -16.74 35.32
N GLN A 4 69.16 -17.24 36.45
CA GLN A 4 69.84 -17.14 37.74
C GLN A 4 71.06 -18.04 37.71
N ASN A 5 72.19 -17.47 38.12
CA ASN A 5 73.47 -18.13 38.21
C ASN A 5 73.31 -19.41 39.06
N PRO A 6 73.68 -20.61 38.57
CA PRO A 6 73.44 -21.87 39.29
C PRO A 6 74.13 -21.96 40.66
N ASN A 7 75.07 -21.06 40.95
CA ASN A 7 75.78 -20.96 42.23
C ASN A 7 75.11 -20.04 43.26
N GLU A 8 74.06 -19.29 42.93
CA GLU A 8 73.44 -18.32 43.86
C GLU A 8 72.33 -18.90 44.75
N ASN A 9 71.69 -20.01 44.35
CA ASN A 9 70.50 -20.54 45.06
C ASN A 9 70.79 -21.40 46.30
N GLY A 10 72.01 -21.40 46.83
CA GLY A 10 72.36 -22.21 48.02
C GLY A 10 72.39 -23.73 47.78
N ASP A 11 71.90 -24.20 46.63
CA ASP A 11 71.91 -25.62 46.23
C ASP A 11 73.33 -26.20 46.16
N TYR A 12 74.29 -25.43 45.65
CA TYR A 12 75.70 -25.82 45.63
C TYR A 12 76.26 -26.00 47.05
N GLN A 13 75.94 -25.08 47.96
CA GLN A 13 76.40 -25.14 49.35
C GLN A 13 75.75 -26.31 50.10
N HIS A 14 74.45 -26.54 49.89
CA HIS A 14 73.74 -27.69 50.43
C HIS A 14 74.26 -29.02 49.88
N GLY A 15 74.57 -29.09 48.58
CA GLY A 15 75.19 -30.26 47.97
C GLY A 15 76.60 -30.54 48.54
N TYR A 16 77.39 -29.49 48.77
CA TYR A 16 78.73 -29.59 49.35
C TYR A 16 78.70 -30.08 50.81
N THR A 17 77.83 -29.51 51.66
CA THR A 17 77.71 -29.94 53.06
C THR A 17 77.19 -31.36 53.19
N ARG A 18 76.17 -31.73 52.41
CA ARG A 18 75.63 -33.11 52.39
C ARG A 18 76.66 -34.14 51.89
N GLY A 19 77.49 -33.75 50.92
CA GLY A 19 78.59 -34.59 50.45
C GLY A 19 79.65 -34.84 51.52
N MET A 20 79.95 -33.84 52.36
CA MET A 20 80.86 -34.00 53.51
C MET A 20 80.29 -34.90 54.61
N GLU A 21 78.96 -34.87 54.80
CA GLU A 21 78.25 -35.70 55.77
C GLU A 21 77.99 -37.14 55.30
N GLY A 22 78.35 -37.50 54.05
CA GLY A 22 78.21 -38.86 53.53
C GLY A 22 76.76 -39.28 53.25
N ILE A 23 75.88 -38.31 53.01
CA ILE A 23 74.44 -38.54 52.81
C ILE A 23 74.15 -38.90 51.36
N ASP A 24 73.14 -39.74 51.15
CA ASP A 24 72.72 -40.18 49.81
C ASP A 24 72.27 -38.99 48.93
N ARG A 25 73.00 -38.79 47.83
CA ARG A 25 72.75 -37.78 46.80
C ARG A 25 71.34 -37.90 46.22
N GLN A 26 70.85 -39.14 46.07
CA GLN A 26 69.63 -39.43 45.33
C GLN A 26 68.37 -38.83 46.01
N VAL A 27 68.38 -38.73 47.34
CA VAL A 27 67.25 -38.18 48.11
C VAL A 27 67.13 -36.67 47.92
N TYR A 28 68.25 -35.94 47.97
CA TYR A 28 68.25 -34.48 47.75
C TYR A 28 67.94 -34.12 46.30
N GLU A 29 68.50 -34.84 45.33
CA GLU A 29 68.21 -34.63 43.92
C GLU A 29 66.72 -34.83 43.62
N SER A 30 66.13 -35.89 44.19
CA SER A 30 64.70 -36.18 44.04
C SER A 30 63.81 -35.13 44.74
N TYR A 31 64.25 -34.60 45.89
CA TYR A 31 63.57 -33.49 46.57
C TYR A 31 63.59 -32.23 45.71
N LEU A 32 64.78 -31.81 45.25
CA LEU A 32 64.97 -30.60 44.46
C LEU A 32 64.19 -30.68 43.14
N SER A 33 64.27 -31.82 42.43
CA SER A 33 63.52 -32.02 41.20
C SER A 33 62.01 -31.97 41.43
N SER A 34 61.51 -32.54 42.54
CA SER A 34 60.09 -32.51 42.89
C SER A 34 59.62 -31.11 43.28
N ASN A 35 60.47 -30.32 43.97
CA ASN A 35 60.16 -28.95 44.37
C ASN A 35 60.14 -27.99 43.18
N VAL A 36 61.15 -28.06 42.30
CA VAL A 36 61.17 -27.28 41.06
C VAL A 36 60.00 -27.65 40.15
N ASN A 37 59.66 -28.94 40.06
CA ASN A 37 58.49 -29.39 39.30
C ASN A 37 57.18 -28.86 39.93
N HIS A 38 57.08 -28.81 41.25
CA HIS A 38 55.93 -28.23 41.94
C HIS A 38 55.72 -26.76 41.57
N ASP A 39 56.78 -25.95 41.64
CA ASP A 39 56.74 -24.52 41.30
C ASP A 39 56.38 -24.31 39.82
N TRP A 40 56.99 -25.10 38.93
CA TRP A 40 56.69 -25.05 37.49
C TRP A 40 55.23 -25.40 37.18
N ILE A 41 54.69 -26.45 37.80
CA ILE A 41 53.28 -26.83 37.65
C ILE A 41 52.37 -25.74 38.21
N GLN A 42 52.74 -25.13 39.34
CA GLN A 42 51.97 -24.05 39.96
C GLN A 42 51.87 -22.82 39.04
N ASP A 43 52.97 -22.43 38.40
CA ASP A 43 52.99 -21.36 37.39
C ASP A 43 52.16 -21.72 36.15
N ARG A 44 52.16 -23.00 35.77
CA ARG A 44 51.33 -23.48 34.65
C ARG A 44 49.84 -23.43 34.98
N ILE A 45 49.46 -23.80 36.21
CA ILE A 45 48.08 -23.73 36.70
C ILE A 45 47.59 -22.29 36.74
N THR A 46 48.39 -21.34 37.25
CA THR A 46 48.01 -19.92 37.28
C THR A 46 47.86 -19.35 35.87
N SER A 47 48.78 -19.67 34.95
CA SER A 47 48.67 -19.29 33.54
C SER A 47 47.39 -19.86 32.88
N LYS A 48 47.10 -21.14 33.07
CA LYS A 48 45.90 -21.80 32.52
C LYS A 48 44.61 -21.29 33.16
N SER A 49 44.64 -20.94 34.44
CA SER A 49 43.49 -20.33 35.13
C SER A 49 43.17 -18.94 34.59
N ALA A 50 44.19 -18.15 34.23
CA ALA A 50 44.02 -16.88 33.55
C ALA A 50 43.52 -17.05 32.10
N GLU A 51 43.99 -18.09 31.39
CA GLU A 51 43.45 -18.46 30.08
C GLU A 51 41.96 -18.82 30.19
N LEU A 52 41.58 -19.64 31.17
CA LEU A 52 40.20 -20.03 31.43
C LEU A 52 39.29 -18.83 31.73
N SER A 53 39.76 -17.87 32.54
CA SER A 53 38.97 -16.67 32.84
C SER A 53 38.77 -15.83 31.58
N SER A 54 39.80 -15.69 30.73
CA SER A 54 39.68 -14.98 29.46
C SER A 54 38.69 -15.64 28.49
N VAL A 55 38.68 -16.98 28.39
CA VAL A 55 37.74 -17.73 27.55
C VAL A 55 36.31 -17.60 28.09
N LYS A 56 36.11 -17.62 29.41
CA LYS A 56 34.78 -17.38 30.01
C LYS A 56 34.23 -15.99 29.71
N VAL A 57 35.07 -14.96 29.78
CA VAL A 57 34.68 -13.60 29.42
C VAL A 57 34.28 -13.55 27.95
N ARG A 58 35.11 -14.10 27.04
CA ARG A 58 34.78 -14.20 25.61
C ARG A 58 33.46 -14.95 25.37
N HIS A 59 33.22 -16.06 26.06
CA HIS A 59 31.97 -16.80 25.93
C HIS A 59 30.76 -15.97 26.36
N GLN A 60 30.86 -15.21 27.45
CA GLN A 60 29.78 -14.31 27.89
C GLN A 60 29.55 -13.16 26.91
N ASP A 61 30.62 -12.56 26.40
CA ASP A 61 30.55 -11.47 25.42
C ASP A 61 29.94 -11.96 24.10
N THR A 62 30.41 -13.09 23.57
CA THR A 62 29.86 -13.71 22.36
C THR A 62 28.39 -14.10 22.55
N LEU A 63 27.99 -14.61 23.72
CA LEU A 63 26.58 -14.91 24.01
C LEU A 63 25.72 -13.65 24.00
N ARG A 64 26.23 -12.55 24.57
CA ARG A 64 25.55 -11.25 24.56
C ARG A 64 25.43 -10.71 23.14
N GLU A 65 26.50 -10.78 22.34
CA GLU A 65 26.50 -10.37 20.93
C GLU A 65 25.49 -11.16 20.11
N HIS A 66 25.51 -12.50 20.21
CA HIS A 66 24.51 -13.37 19.56
C HIS A 66 23.09 -12.96 19.93
N LYS A 67 22.80 -12.78 21.22
CA LYS A 67 21.47 -12.36 21.66
C LYS A 67 21.06 -11.02 21.04
N THR A 68 21.94 -10.02 21.10
CA THR A 68 21.63 -8.69 20.52
C THR A 68 21.48 -8.74 19.00
N ALA A 69 22.24 -9.58 18.31
CA ALA A 69 22.13 -9.77 16.86
C ALA A 69 20.81 -10.45 16.49
N TYR A 70 20.40 -11.49 17.22
CA TYR A 70 19.10 -12.15 17.02
C TYR A 70 17.92 -11.21 17.35
N ASP A 71 17.99 -10.44 18.44
CA ASP A 71 16.95 -9.47 18.79
C ASP A 71 16.78 -8.42 17.66
N ARG A 72 17.89 -7.93 17.10
CA ARG A 72 17.88 -7.03 15.94
C ARG A 72 17.30 -7.70 14.70
N LEU A 73 17.75 -8.91 14.37
CA LEU A 73 17.24 -9.67 13.22
C LEU A 73 15.73 -9.90 13.34
N GLN A 74 15.25 -10.25 14.52
CA GLN A 74 13.82 -10.43 14.76
C GLN A 74 13.05 -9.12 14.54
N SER A 75 13.56 -7.99 15.01
CA SER A 75 12.92 -6.69 14.80
C SER A 75 12.82 -6.33 13.31
N GLU A 76 13.87 -6.59 12.53
CA GLU A 76 13.90 -6.36 11.08
C GLU A 76 12.95 -7.30 10.34
N VAL A 77 12.88 -8.58 10.73
CA VAL A 77 11.93 -9.55 10.15
C VAL A 77 10.49 -9.15 10.45
N MET A 78 10.19 -8.68 11.66
CA MET A 78 8.87 -8.16 12.01
C MET A 78 8.52 -6.90 11.21
N GLY A 79 9.49 -5.98 11.05
CA GLY A 79 9.36 -4.79 10.20
C GLY A 79 9.05 -5.15 8.74
N LEU A 80 9.80 -6.10 8.18
CA LEU A 80 9.60 -6.63 6.83
C LEU A 80 8.20 -7.21 6.66
N ASN A 81 7.77 -8.08 7.57
CA ASN A 81 6.43 -8.70 7.50
C ASN A 81 5.31 -7.66 7.57
N ASN A 82 5.45 -6.63 8.41
CA ASN A 82 4.48 -5.54 8.50
C ASN A 82 4.43 -4.71 7.20
N ALA A 83 5.59 -4.32 6.67
CA ALA A 83 5.67 -3.58 5.42
C ALA A 83 5.13 -4.40 4.24
N ALA A 84 5.45 -5.70 4.16
CA ALA A 84 4.95 -6.60 3.14
C ALA A 84 3.43 -6.78 3.21
N LYS A 85 2.87 -6.89 4.42
CA LYS A 85 1.41 -6.96 4.61
C LYS A 85 0.72 -5.68 4.14
N GLN A 86 1.23 -4.51 4.55
CA GLN A 86 0.70 -3.23 4.11
C GLN A 86 0.78 -3.07 2.58
N MET A 87 1.90 -3.50 1.97
CA MET A 87 2.05 -3.51 0.52
C MET A 87 0.98 -4.36 -0.16
N LYS A 88 0.73 -5.57 0.36
CA LYS A 88 -0.30 -6.48 -0.16
C LYS A 88 -1.71 -5.91 -0.04
N ASP A 89 -2.02 -5.23 1.07
CA ASP A 89 -3.32 -4.58 1.26
C ASP A 89 -3.54 -3.42 0.26
N LEU A 90 -2.49 -2.64 -0.02
CA LEU A 90 -2.53 -1.60 -1.05
C LEU A 90 -2.62 -2.17 -2.47
N GLU A 91 -1.94 -3.26 -2.76
CA GLU A 91 -1.99 -3.96 -4.04
C GLU A 91 -3.39 -4.54 -4.31
N THR A 92 -4.01 -5.14 -3.28
CA THR A 92 -5.41 -5.59 -3.32
C THR A 92 -6.35 -4.40 -3.59
N SER A 93 -6.12 -3.27 -2.92
CA SER A 93 -6.89 -2.05 -3.16
C SER A 93 -6.74 -1.50 -4.58
N ILE A 94 -5.56 -1.67 -5.21
CA ILE A 94 -5.36 -1.31 -6.62
C ILE A 94 -6.13 -2.27 -7.52
N ALA A 95 -6.07 -3.58 -7.27
CA ALA A 95 -6.81 -4.58 -8.04
C ALA A 95 -8.33 -4.31 -8.00
N ASP A 96 -8.89 -3.97 -6.83
CA ASP A 96 -10.29 -3.56 -6.70
C ASP A 96 -10.61 -2.28 -7.49
N ILE A 97 -9.68 -1.31 -7.51
CA ILE A 97 -9.85 -0.10 -8.32
C ILE A 97 -9.80 -0.42 -9.81
N ASP A 98 -8.91 -1.31 -10.24
CA ASP A 98 -8.72 -1.66 -11.65
C ASP A 98 -9.94 -2.46 -12.16
N THR A 99 -10.45 -3.42 -11.38
CA THR A 99 -11.70 -4.16 -11.70
C THR A 99 -12.92 -3.23 -11.77
N THR A 100 -13.11 -2.34 -10.80
CA THR A 100 -14.22 -1.37 -10.83
C THR A 100 -14.07 -0.36 -11.98
N THR A 101 -12.84 0.00 -12.33
CA THR A 101 -12.56 0.86 -13.49
C THR A 101 -12.92 0.16 -14.80
N GLU A 102 -12.62 -1.14 -14.91
CA GLU A 102 -12.96 -1.95 -16.08
C GLU A 102 -14.46 -2.11 -16.24
N GLN A 103 -15.18 -2.46 -15.17
CA GLN A 103 -16.65 -2.51 -15.16
C GLN A 103 -17.29 -1.17 -15.56
N LEU A 104 -16.73 -0.04 -15.10
CA LEU A 104 -17.21 1.28 -15.49
C LEU A 104 -16.88 1.63 -16.95
N LYS A 105 -15.75 1.16 -17.49
CA LYS A 105 -15.40 1.31 -18.90
C LYS A 105 -16.29 0.47 -19.81
N GLU A 106 -16.62 -0.75 -19.41
CA GLU A 106 -17.57 -1.62 -20.11
C GLU A 106 -18.95 -0.96 -20.17
N ARG A 107 -19.48 -0.52 -19.02
CA ARG A 107 -20.74 0.26 -18.97
C ARG A 107 -20.70 1.55 -19.79
N ARG A 108 -19.53 2.14 -19.98
CA ARG A 108 -19.32 3.32 -20.84
C ARG A 108 -19.39 2.95 -22.32
N ALA A 109 -18.88 1.78 -22.69
CA ALA A 109 -18.91 1.25 -24.04
C ALA A 109 -20.33 0.81 -24.42
N ASP A 110 -21.04 0.11 -23.54
CA ASP A 110 -22.43 -0.33 -23.77
C ASP A 110 -23.39 0.84 -24.01
N LYS A 111 -23.11 1.98 -23.38
CA LYS A 111 -23.92 3.20 -23.49
C LYS A 111 -23.30 4.24 -24.43
N ALA A 112 -22.35 3.84 -25.27
CA ALA A 112 -21.75 4.76 -26.23
C ALA A 112 -22.79 5.14 -27.29
N PRO A 113 -23.13 6.44 -27.43
CA PRO A 113 -24.06 6.86 -28.47
C PRO A 113 -23.43 6.61 -29.85
N SER A 114 -24.22 6.08 -30.79
CA SER A 114 -23.76 5.82 -32.17
C SER A 114 -23.44 7.11 -32.95
N TYR A 115 -23.97 8.24 -32.51
CA TYR A 115 -23.75 9.56 -33.11
C TYR A 115 -22.93 10.46 -32.19
N SER A 116 -22.18 11.39 -32.79
CA SER A 116 -21.46 12.44 -32.08
C SER A 116 -22.41 13.35 -31.31
N LEU A 117 -22.00 13.86 -30.15
CA LEU A 117 -22.73 14.88 -29.38
C LEU A 117 -23.13 16.09 -30.25
N ILE A 118 -22.24 16.51 -31.15
CA ILE A 118 -22.47 17.65 -32.04
C ILE A 118 -23.63 17.34 -32.99
N ALA A 119 -23.69 16.12 -33.52
CA ALA A 119 -24.81 15.69 -34.35
C ALA A 119 -26.12 15.69 -33.54
N GLY A 120 -26.09 15.17 -32.31
CA GLY A 120 -27.25 15.21 -31.40
C GLY A 120 -27.75 16.63 -31.12
N LEU A 121 -26.84 17.60 -30.92
CA LEU A 121 -27.19 19.01 -30.72
C LEU A 121 -27.77 19.67 -31.97
N ILE A 122 -27.23 19.36 -33.16
CA ILE A 122 -27.78 19.85 -34.43
C ILE A 122 -29.19 19.29 -34.65
N PHE A 123 -29.41 17.99 -34.38
CA PHE A 123 -30.75 17.39 -34.47
C PHE A 123 -31.71 17.94 -33.42
N LEU A 124 -31.23 18.25 -32.21
CA LEU A 124 -32.05 18.90 -31.18
C LEU A 124 -32.50 20.29 -31.64
N ALA A 125 -31.57 21.09 -32.16
CA ALA A 125 -31.86 22.42 -32.69
C ALA A 125 -32.85 22.33 -33.87
N ALA A 126 -32.64 21.39 -34.79
CA ALA A 126 -33.55 21.14 -35.90
C ALA A 126 -34.95 20.74 -35.41
N GLY A 127 -35.07 19.86 -34.42
CA GLY A 127 -36.35 19.46 -33.84
C GLY A 127 -37.11 20.62 -33.18
N ILE A 128 -36.39 21.47 -32.43
CA ILE A 128 -36.96 22.69 -31.86
C ILE A 128 -37.42 23.64 -32.98
N SER A 129 -36.61 23.81 -34.04
CA SER A 129 -36.97 24.64 -35.19
C SER A 129 -38.17 24.10 -35.96
N PHE A 130 -38.33 22.78 -36.10
CA PHE A 130 -39.52 22.19 -36.72
C PHE A 130 -40.77 22.41 -35.88
N ILE A 131 -40.70 22.26 -34.56
CA ILE A 131 -41.84 22.54 -33.66
C ILE A 131 -42.21 24.02 -33.71
N ALA A 132 -41.22 24.92 -33.66
CA ALA A 132 -41.45 26.36 -33.74
C ALA A 132 -42.04 26.76 -35.10
N GLY A 133 -41.54 26.17 -36.19
CA GLY A 133 -42.07 26.38 -37.54
C GLY A 133 -43.50 25.89 -37.68
N ASP A 134 -43.80 24.70 -37.18
CA ASP A 134 -45.17 24.15 -37.17
C ASP A 134 -46.13 25.05 -36.38
N LEU A 135 -45.67 25.58 -35.26
CA LEU A 135 -46.47 26.47 -34.41
C LEU A 135 -46.76 27.83 -35.08
N ILE A 136 -45.78 28.44 -35.77
CA ILE A 136 -46.00 29.71 -36.50
C ILE A 136 -46.95 29.48 -37.67
N ILE A 137 -46.69 28.46 -38.48
CA ILE A 137 -47.49 28.13 -39.67
C ILE A 137 -48.91 27.75 -39.25
N SER A 138 -49.06 26.91 -38.21
CA SER A 138 -50.37 26.54 -37.68
C SER A 138 -51.12 27.73 -37.09
N HIS A 139 -50.43 28.66 -36.42
CA HIS A 139 -51.06 29.87 -35.89
C HIS A 139 -51.60 30.77 -37.00
N GLU A 140 -50.79 31.05 -38.02
CA GLU A 140 -51.21 31.85 -39.17
C GLU A 140 -52.38 31.19 -39.88
N ILE A 141 -52.30 29.88 -40.16
CA ILE A 141 -53.35 29.19 -40.91
C ILE A 141 -54.65 29.05 -40.10
N VAL A 142 -54.60 28.82 -38.80
CA VAL A 142 -55.80 28.73 -37.95
C VAL A 142 -56.48 30.10 -37.81
N ALA A 143 -55.70 31.17 -37.70
CA ALA A 143 -56.24 32.54 -37.67
C ALA A 143 -56.92 32.91 -39.00
N TYR A 144 -56.36 32.50 -40.14
CA TYR A 144 -56.92 32.79 -41.46
C TYR A 144 -58.06 31.85 -41.90
N ALA A 145 -57.96 30.54 -41.66
CA ALA A 145 -58.88 29.53 -42.21
C ALA A 145 -60.09 29.23 -41.32
N LEU A 146 -59.94 29.29 -39.99
CA LEU A 146 -61.04 29.02 -39.05
C LEU A 146 -61.75 30.31 -38.59
N ASN A 147 -61.31 31.48 -39.06
CA ASN A 147 -61.87 32.81 -38.71
C ASN A 147 -62.09 33.00 -37.20
N ILE A 148 -61.21 32.43 -36.38
CA ILE A 148 -61.27 32.54 -34.92
C ILE A 148 -60.75 33.94 -34.55
N ARG A 149 -61.67 34.82 -34.13
CA ARG A 149 -61.35 36.23 -33.79
C ARG A 149 -60.47 36.38 -32.54
N ASN A 150 -60.35 35.34 -31.72
CA ASN A 150 -59.59 35.36 -30.47
C ASN A 150 -58.18 34.77 -30.67
N SER A 151 -57.16 35.64 -30.63
CA SER A 151 -55.75 35.25 -30.81
C SER A 151 -55.29 34.17 -29.81
N ASN A 152 -55.78 34.22 -28.57
CA ASN A 152 -55.37 33.26 -27.53
C ASN A 152 -55.87 31.83 -27.83
N GLU A 153 -57.06 31.68 -28.42
CA GLU A 153 -57.61 30.36 -28.80
C GLU A 153 -56.85 29.78 -30.01
N ALA A 154 -56.49 30.64 -30.98
CA ALA A 154 -55.66 30.23 -32.12
C ALA A 154 -54.25 29.77 -31.69
N TRP A 155 -53.65 30.45 -30.70
CA TRP A 155 -52.37 30.02 -30.10
C TRP A 155 -52.49 28.69 -29.36
N ALA A 156 -53.56 28.48 -28.58
CA ALA A 156 -53.78 27.21 -27.87
C ALA A 156 -53.95 26.03 -28.85
N PHE A 157 -54.68 26.24 -29.95
CA PHE A 157 -54.87 25.22 -30.98
C PHE A 157 -53.57 24.93 -31.76
N ALA A 158 -52.80 25.96 -32.12
CA ALA A 158 -51.50 25.81 -32.77
C ALA A 158 -50.49 25.06 -31.89
N ILE A 159 -50.47 25.32 -30.57
CA ILE A 159 -49.65 24.56 -29.62
C ILE A 159 -50.09 23.08 -29.58
N GLY A 160 -51.41 22.81 -29.59
CA GLY A 160 -51.95 21.46 -29.64
C GLY A 160 -51.49 20.66 -30.87
N LEU A 161 -51.48 21.30 -32.04
CA LEU A 161 -50.96 20.71 -33.28
C LEU A 161 -49.44 20.52 -33.24
N ALA A 162 -48.68 21.51 -32.80
CA ALA A 162 -47.23 21.41 -32.70
C ALA A 162 -46.76 20.30 -31.73
N MET A 163 -47.53 20.02 -30.69
CA MET A 163 -47.29 18.92 -29.75
C MET A 163 -47.53 17.52 -30.35
N LEU A 164 -48.16 17.41 -31.52
CA LEU A 164 -48.34 16.14 -32.22
C LEU A 164 -46.99 15.52 -32.62
N SER A 165 -45.98 16.34 -32.88
CA SER A 165 -44.58 15.90 -33.07
C SER A 165 -44.01 15.16 -31.85
N ILE A 166 -44.32 15.63 -30.64
CA ILE A 166 -43.91 15.04 -29.37
C ILE A 166 -44.67 13.73 -29.12
N LEU A 167 -45.94 13.67 -29.52
CA LEU A 167 -46.77 12.46 -29.41
C LEU A 167 -46.36 11.38 -30.43
N LEU A 168 -45.92 11.77 -31.62
CA LEU A 168 -45.43 10.85 -32.65
C LEU A 168 -44.06 10.26 -32.29
N LYS A 169 -43.29 10.95 -31.44
CA LYS A 169 -41.95 10.50 -31.04
C LYS A 169 -41.94 9.11 -30.40
N PRO A 170 -42.73 8.78 -29.35
CA PRO A 170 -42.80 7.41 -28.82
C PRO A 170 -43.11 6.34 -29.86
N ALA A 171 -43.92 6.68 -30.87
CA ALA A 171 -44.23 5.77 -31.96
C ALA A 171 -43.00 5.58 -32.87
N TYR A 172 -42.32 6.65 -33.25
CA TYR A 172 -41.06 6.60 -33.99
C TYR A 172 -39.97 5.81 -33.25
N ASP A 173 -39.72 6.16 -31.98
CA ASP A 173 -38.70 5.55 -31.13
C ASP A 173 -38.92 4.03 -31.02
N ARG A 174 -40.16 3.56 -30.79
CA ARG A 174 -40.47 2.14 -30.63
C ARG A 174 -40.57 1.35 -31.94
N LEU A 175 -41.14 1.92 -33.00
CA LEU A 175 -41.40 1.20 -34.25
C LEU A 175 -40.19 1.17 -35.19
N VAL A 176 -39.34 2.20 -35.13
CA VAL A 176 -38.32 2.45 -36.16
C VAL A 176 -36.91 2.46 -35.56
N GLU A 177 -36.68 3.18 -34.47
CA GLU A 177 -35.33 3.39 -33.91
C GLU A 177 -34.86 2.23 -33.01
N GLU A 178 -35.69 1.81 -32.05
CA GLU A 178 -35.36 0.74 -31.09
C GLU A 178 -35.02 -0.62 -31.76
N PRO A 179 -35.75 -1.09 -32.81
CA PRO A 179 -35.41 -2.32 -33.52
C PRO A 179 -34.12 -2.19 -34.35
N TYR A 180 -33.79 -0.99 -34.83
CA TYR A 180 -32.59 -0.75 -35.63
C TYR A 180 -31.31 -0.74 -34.77
N HIS A 181 -31.42 -0.30 -33.52
CA HIS A 181 -30.28 -0.26 -32.59
C HIS A 181 -30.09 -1.55 -31.78
N LYS A 182 -31.16 -2.33 -31.51
CA LYS A 182 -31.07 -3.55 -30.69
C LYS A 182 -30.87 -4.84 -31.50
N ASP A 183 -31.53 -4.96 -32.65
CA ASP A 183 -31.43 -6.13 -33.52
C ASP A 183 -30.62 -5.77 -34.76
N ASP A 184 -29.36 -6.19 -34.82
CA ASP A 184 -28.50 -6.06 -36.02
C ASP A 184 -28.95 -7.02 -37.16
N SER A 185 -30.24 -7.36 -37.19
CA SER A 185 -30.86 -8.26 -38.14
C SER A 185 -31.10 -7.57 -39.49
N PRO A 186 -30.97 -8.30 -40.62
CA PRO A 186 -31.22 -7.73 -41.95
C PRO A 186 -32.66 -7.23 -42.14
N LYS A 187 -33.61 -7.77 -41.37
CA LYS A 187 -35.03 -7.38 -41.40
C LYS A 187 -35.26 -5.99 -40.78
N ALA A 188 -34.55 -5.62 -39.72
CA ALA A 188 -34.65 -4.28 -39.11
C ALA A 188 -34.09 -3.19 -40.05
N LYS A 189 -32.94 -3.47 -40.70
CA LYS A 189 -32.34 -2.58 -41.70
C LYS A 189 -33.27 -2.35 -42.90
N SER A 190 -33.94 -3.40 -43.38
CA SER A 190 -34.91 -3.29 -44.49
C SER A 190 -36.14 -2.45 -44.13
N ARG A 191 -36.67 -2.55 -42.90
CA ARG A 191 -37.81 -1.71 -42.45
C ARG A 191 -37.41 -0.24 -42.37
N TYR A 192 -36.22 0.04 -41.83
CA TYR A 192 -35.70 1.41 -41.73
C TYR A 192 -35.47 2.03 -43.12
N ALA A 193 -34.92 1.25 -44.07
CA ALA A 193 -34.78 1.68 -45.45
C ALA A 193 -36.13 1.96 -46.13
N GLY A 194 -37.13 1.08 -45.91
CA GLY A 194 -38.50 1.27 -46.39
C GLY A 194 -39.14 2.54 -45.82
N PHE A 195 -38.99 2.80 -44.52
CA PHE A 195 -39.47 4.02 -43.88
C PHE A 195 -38.87 5.28 -44.51
N LYS A 196 -37.54 5.31 -44.76
CA LYS A 196 -36.88 6.43 -45.45
C LYS A 196 -37.43 6.66 -46.85
N LEU A 197 -37.67 5.59 -47.60
CA LEU A 197 -38.19 5.66 -48.97
C LEU A 197 -39.62 6.22 -48.97
N VAL A 198 -40.49 5.72 -48.09
CA VAL A 198 -41.86 6.24 -47.93
C VAL A 198 -41.86 7.70 -47.52
N LEU A 199 -41.02 8.08 -46.53
CA LEU A 199 -40.88 9.46 -46.08
C LEU A 199 -40.38 10.37 -47.22
N SER A 200 -39.43 9.91 -48.03
CA SER A 200 -38.91 10.67 -49.16
C SER A 200 -39.98 10.88 -50.24
N ILE A 201 -40.75 9.85 -50.58
CA ILE A 201 -41.87 9.98 -51.53
C ILE A 201 -42.92 10.94 -50.99
N PHE A 202 -43.27 10.81 -49.70
CA PHE A 202 -44.21 11.70 -49.04
C PHE A 202 -43.75 13.15 -49.08
N ALA A 203 -42.47 13.41 -48.79
CA ALA A 203 -41.87 14.75 -48.85
C ALA A 203 -41.90 15.34 -50.28
N ILE A 204 -41.64 14.52 -51.31
CA ILE A 204 -41.73 14.97 -52.71
C ILE A 204 -43.16 15.36 -53.05
N VAL A 205 -44.14 14.52 -52.71
CA VAL A 205 -45.57 14.81 -52.94
C VAL A 205 -45.98 16.10 -52.22
N THR A 206 -45.56 16.28 -50.97
CA THR A 206 -45.87 17.50 -50.22
C THR A 206 -45.25 18.75 -50.83
N LEU A 207 -44.02 18.68 -51.35
CA LEU A 207 -43.37 19.81 -52.01
C LEU A 207 -44.09 20.18 -53.32
N ILE A 208 -44.59 19.20 -54.06
CA ILE A 208 -45.38 19.44 -55.27
C ILE A 208 -46.70 20.14 -54.92
N VAL A 209 -47.41 19.67 -53.90
CA VAL A 209 -48.68 20.28 -53.45
C VAL A 209 -48.46 21.69 -52.90
N LEU A 210 -47.44 21.90 -52.06
CA LEU A 210 -47.08 23.22 -51.55
C LEU A 210 -46.64 24.17 -52.67
N GLY A 211 -45.88 23.67 -53.65
CA GLY A 211 -45.47 24.43 -54.82
C GLY A 211 -46.67 24.88 -55.65
N TRP A 212 -47.65 23.99 -55.85
CA TRP A 212 -48.91 24.31 -56.51
C TRP A 212 -49.74 25.33 -55.73
N PHE A 213 -49.89 25.14 -54.42
CA PHE A 213 -50.62 26.09 -53.57
C PHE A 213 -49.97 27.49 -53.59
N ARG A 214 -48.65 27.55 -53.51
CA ARG A 214 -47.90 28.81 -53.60
C ARG A 214 -48.09 29.48 -54.97
N TYR A 215 -48.17 28.70 -56.04
CA TYR A 215 -48.48 29.20 -57.37
C TYR A 215 -49.90 29.78 -57.44
N GLU A 216 -50.90 29.09 -56.89
CA GLU A 216 -52.29 29.57 -56.89
C GLU A 216 -52.43 30.85 -56.03
N ALA A 217 -51.81 30.89 -54.85
CA ALA A 217 -51.78 32.08 -54.00
C ALA A 217 -51.16 33.28 -54.73
N TYR A 218 -50.01 33.07 -55.41
CA TYR A 218 -49.37 34.12 -56.20
C TYR A 218 -50.23 34.59 -57.37
N ARG A 219 -50.94 33.68 -58.03
CA ARG A 219 -51.87 34.01 -59.11
C ARG A 219 -53.04 34.84 -58.58
N THR A 220 -53.63 34.45 -57.46
CA THR A 220 -54.73 35.21 -56.85
C THR A 220 -54.29 36.57 -56.34
N ASP A 221 -53.09 36.70 -55.78
CA ASP A 221 -52.59 38.01 -55.33
C ASP A 221 -52.30 38.93 -56.52
N LYS A 222 -51.79 38.40 -57.63
CA LYS A 222 -51.69 39.16 -58.89
C LYS A 222 -53.03 39.58 -59.44
N LEU A 223 -54.05 38.72 -59.35
CA LEU A 223 -55.42 39.05 -59.76
C LEU A 223 -56.01 40.15 -58.86
N LYS A 224 -55.78 40.10 -57.54
CA LYS A 224 -56.17 41.18 -56.61
C LYS A 224 -55.45 42.48 -56.93
N GLU A 225 -54.15 42.44 -57.20
CA GLU A 225 -53.38 43.64 -57.55
C GLU A 225 -53.88 44.24 -58.87
N ALA A 226 -54.21 43.39 -59.85
CA ALA A 226 -54.81 43.82 -61.12
C ALA A 226 -56.22 44.41 -60.92
N ILE A 227 -57.07 43.79 -60.10
CA ILE A 227 -58.39 44.30 -59.76
C ILE A 227 -58.28 45.63 -59.02
N ASN A 228 -57.41 45.75 -58.00
CA ASN A 228 -57.18 47.00 -57.27
C ASN A 228 -56.63 48.11 -58.18
N LYS A 229 -55.74 47.79 -59.12
CA LYS A 229 -55.29 48.74 -60.14
C LYS A 229 -56.44 49.14 -61.08
N SER A 230 -57.30 48.21 -61.46
CA SER A 230 -58.46 48.50 -62.31
C SER A 230 -59.50 49.37 -61.58
N VAL A 231 -59.77 49.11 -60.30
CA VAL A 231 -60.62 49.93 -59.43
C VAL A 231 -60.02 51.32 -59.26
N LYS A 232 -58.71 51.43 -59.03
CA LYS A 232 -58.03 52.73 -58.93
C LYS A 232 -58.07 53.51 -60.24
N ASN A 233 -57.91 52.84 -61.39
CA ASN A 233 -58.05 53.47 -62.71
C ASN A 233 -59.50 53.88 -63.00
N LEU A 234 -60.49 53.09 -62.60
CA LEU A 234 -61.91 53.45 -62.72
C LEU A 234 -62.28 54.62 -61.81
N GLN A 235 -61.71 54.70 -60.61
CA GLN A 235 -61.84 55.85 -59.71
C GLN A 235 -61.17 57.11 -60.30
N LEU A 236 -59.98 56.97 -60.91
CA LEU A 236 -59.28 58.09 -61.56
C LEU A 236 -60.01 58.59 -62.81
N ASN A 237 -60.62 57.68 -63.59
CA ASN A 237 -61.45 58.03 -64.75
C ASN A 237 -62.84 58.59 -64.37
N ALA A 238 -63.26 58.44 -63.11
CA ALA A 238 -64.50 58.98 -62.57
C ALA A 238 -64.34 60.41 -61.98
N VAL A 239 -63.16 61.02 -62.12
CA VAL A 239 -62.87 62.41 -61.75
C VAL A 239 -62.85 63.26 -63.01
N ASP A 240 -63.75 64.24 -63.09
CA ASP A 240 -63.88 65.15 -64.23
C ASP A 240 -62.69 66.14 -64.26
N PRO A 241 -61.87 66.19 -65.35
CA PRO A 241 -60.61 66.92 -65.39
C PRO A 241 -60.73 68.45 -65.30
N LEU A 242 -61.95 69.02 -65.33
CA LEU A 242 -62.15 70.46 -65.17
C LEU A 242 -62.61 70.92 -63.79
N THR A 243 -63.18 70.05 -62.95
CA THR A 243 -63.79 70.46 -61.67
C THR A 243 -63.37 69.64 -60.46
N GLY A 244 -62.70 68.50 -60.63
CA GLY A 244 -62.18 67.70 -59.53
C GLY A 244 -63.26 67.09 -58.62
N ALA A 245 -64.54 67.18 -58.97
CA ALA A 245 -65.64 66.58 -58.23
C ALA A 245 -65.92 65.15 -58.75
N PRO A 246 -66.26 64.19 -57.86
CA PRO A 246 -66.57 62.82 -58.27
C PRO A 246 -67.88 62.77 -59.05
N VAL A 247 -67.84 62.14 -60.24
CA VAL A 247 -69.06 61.90 -61.04
C VAL A 247 -69.84 60.74 -60.39
N ASN A 248 -70.87 61.07 -59.62
CA ASN A 248 -71.78 60.10 -59.00
C ASN A 248 -72.69 59.45 -60.04
N SER A 249 -72.18 58.48 -60.80
CA SER A 249 -73.03 57.57 -61.58
C SER A 249 -73.28 56.28 -60.78
N PRO A 250 -74.56 55.85 -60.61
CA PRO A 250 -74.90 54.63 -59.87
C PRO A 250 -74.38 53.35 -60.56
N GLU A 251 -74.02 53.42 -61.84
CA GLU A 251 -73.42 52.31 -62.58
C GLU A 251 -71.94 52.10 -62.23
N LEU A 252 -71.19 53.17 -61.94
CA LEU A 252 -69.79 53.08 -61.50
C LEU A 252 -69.69 52.54 -60.07
N THR A 253 -70.60 52.94 -59.18
CA THR A 253 -70.64 52.41 -57.81
C THR A 253 -70.99 50.92 -57.79
N ASN A 254 -71.92 50.47 -58.64
CA ASN A 254 -72.25 49.05 -58.76
C ASN A 254 -71.08 48.22 -59.31
N LYS A 255 -70.33 48.74 -60.30
CA LYS A 255 -69.14 48.07 -60.83
C LYS A 255 -67.98 48.00 -59.83
N ILE A 256 -67.82 49.03 -59.00
CA ILE A 256 -66.83 49.04 -57.92
C ILE A 256 -67.22 48.05 -56.81
N GLU A 257 -68.51 48.01 -56.45
CA GLU A 257 -69.01 47.06 -55.44
C GLU A 257 -68.96 45.61 -55.94
N GLU A 258 -69.23 45.36 -57.23
CA GLU A 258 -69.08 44.05 -57.86
C GLU A 258 -67.61 43.61 -57.93
N ALA A 259 -66.68 44.51 -58.24
CA ALA A 259 -65.25 44.23 -58.22
C ALA A 259 -64.72 43.93 -56.80
N LEU A 260 -65.22 44.64 -55.78
CA LEU A 260 -64.91 44.37 -54.37
C LEU A 260 -65.48 43.02 -53.91
N ARG A 261 -66.73 42.71 -54.29
CA ARG A 261 -67.33 41.39 -54.02
C ARG A 261 -66.58 40.25 -54.70
N ASN A 262 -66.11 40.44 -55.93
CA ASN A 262 -65.30 39.44 -56.64
C ASN A 262 -63.94 39.23 -55.96
N SER A 263 -63.32 40.29 -55.41
CA SER A 263 -62.11 40.17 -54.60
C SER A 263 -62.34 39.40 -53.29
N ASP A 264 -63.45 39.67 -52.61
CA ASP A 264 -63.82 38.95 -51.37
C ASP A 264 -64.21 37.50 -51.64
N GLN A 265 -64.91 37.22 -52.75
CA GLN A 265 -65.21 35.86 -53.20
C GLN A 265 -63.94 35.09 -53.59
N LEU A 266 -62.97 35.72 -54.29
CA LEU A 266 -61.69 35.07 -54.59
C LEU A 266 -60.89 34.74 -53.31
N ASN A 267 -60.97 35.57 -52.27
CA ASN A 267 -60.37 35.26 -50.96
C ASN A 267 -61.04 34.06 -50.30
N LEU A 268 -62.38 34.03 -50.30
CA LEU A 268 -63.15 32.91 -49.74
C LEU A 268 -62.92 31.61 -50.52
N ASP A 269 -62.82 31.66 -51.85
CA ASP A 269 -62.57 30.48 -52.68
C ASP A 269 -61.14 29.95 -52.53
N LEU A 270 -60.15 30.82 -52.33
CA LEU A 270 -58.77 30.40 -52.07
C LEU A 270 -58.63 29.74 -50.69
N VAL A 271 -59.28 30.29 -49.66
CA VAL A 271 -59.23 29.77 -48.29
C VAL A 271 -60.06 28.49 -48.15
N ASN A 272 -61.21 28.39 -48.83
CA ASN A 272 -62.06 27.19 -48.82
C ASN A 272 -61.67 26.16 -49.88
N SER A 273 -60.61 26.40 -50.65
CA SER A 273 -60.14 25.44 -51.65
C SER A 273 -59.73 24.13 -50.96
N PRO A 274 -60.24 22.96 -51.40
CA PRO A 274 -59.83 21.67 -50.87
C PRO A 274 -58.32 21.44 -50.91
N TRP A 275 -57.63 22.09 -51.85
CA TRP A 275 -56.18 22.04 -51.98
C TRP A 275 -55.44 22.85 -50.91
N ALA A 276 -56.02 23.95 -50.42
CA ALA A 276 -55.47 24.73 -49.30
C ALA A 276 -55.52 23.95 -48.00
N LEU A 277 -56.67 23.33 -47.71
CA LEU A 277 -56.85 22.44 -46.55
C LEU A 277 -55.95 21.20 -46.64
N LEU A 278 -55.82 20.60 -47.82
CA LEU A 278 -54.94 19.45 -48.01
C LEU A 278 -53.47 19.84 -47.82
N SER A 279 -53.02 20.97 -48.39
CA SER A 279 -51.66 21.48 -48.20
C SER A 279 -51.36 21.81 -46.74
N PHE A 280 -52.35 22.33 -46.01
CA PHE A 280 -52.25 22.59 -44.57
C PHE A 280 -52.04 21.31 -43.77
N VAL A 281 -52.92 20.32 -43.94
CA VAL A 281 -52.83 19.05 -43.21
C VAL A 281 -51.53 18.32 -43.57
N LEU A 282 -51.13 18.30 -44.85
CA LEU A 282 -49.87 17.70 -45.28
C LEU A 282 -48.65 18.39 -44.66
N SER A 283 -48.64 19.73 -44.63
CA SER A 283 -47.56 20.50 -44.04
C SER A 283 -47.43 20.23 -42.54
N GLY A 284 -48.54 20.30 -41.78
CA GLY A 284 -48.53 20.01 -40.34
C GLY A 284 -48.08 18.59 -40.04
N VAL A 285 -48.55 17.60 -40.80
CA VAL A 285 -48.09 16.20 -40.66
C VAL A 285 -46.60 16.06 -40.96
N LEU A 286 -46.08 16.74 -41.99
CA LEU A 286 -44.67 16.67 -42.34
C LEU A 286 -43.78 17.34 -41.29
N PHE A 287 -44.17 18.52 -40.80
CA PHE A 287 -43.48 19.19 -39.69
C PHE A 287 -43.50 18.32 -38.43
N ALA A 288 -44.62 17.67 -38.12
CA ALA A 288 -44.73 16.78 -36.97
C ALA A 288 -43.82 15.55 -37.10
N ILE A 289 -43.77 14.91 -38.27
CA ILE A 289 -42.89 13.76 -38.53
C ILE A 289 -41.42 14.20 -38.49
N ALA A 290 -41.06 15.33 -39.12
CA ALA A 290 -39.69 15.84 -39.11
C ALA A 290 -39.22 16.21 -37.70
N GLY A 291 -40.08 16.85 -36.90
CA GLY A 291 -39.84 17.12 -35.48
C GLY A 291 -39.67 15.84 -34.65
N ALA A 292 -40.51 14.84 -34.88
CA ALA A 292 -40.43 13.55 -34.18
C ALA A 292 -39.12 12.80 -34.51
N VAL A 293 -38.72 12.74 -35.78
CA VAL A 293 -37.48 12.07 -36.23
C VAL A 293 -36.24 12.77 -35.68
N SER A 294 -36.20 14.09 -35.74
CA SER A 294 -35.06 14.88 -35.25
C SER A 294 -34.93 14.81 -33.72
N LEU A 295 -36.03 14.88 -32.97
CA LEU A 295 -36.02 14.65 -31.53
C LEU A 295 -35.73 13.20 -31.14
N GLY A 296 -36.19 12.24 -31.95
CA GLY A 296 -35.89 10.81 -31.86
C GLY A 296 -34.38 10.57 -31.84
N MET A 297 -33.66 11.12 -32.81
CA MET A 297 -32.20 10.99 -32.89
C MET A 297 -31.45 11.82 -31.82
N ALA A 298 -31.96 12.98 -31.44
CA ALA A 298 -31.26 13.90 -30.54
C ALA A 298 -31.27 13.45 -29.08
N LEU A 299 -32.42 13.01 -28.56
CA LEU A 299 -32.60 12.75 -27.13
C LEU A 299 -31.79 11.54 -26.59
N PRO A 300 -31.70 10.39 -27.28
CA PRO A 300 -30.86 9.27 -26.85
C PRO A 300 -29.38 9.62 -26.81
N VAL A 301 -28.88 10.41 -27.78
CA VAL A 301 -27.49 10.89 -27.81
C VAL A 301 -27.22 11.79 -26.60
N LEU A 302 -28.15 12.70 -26.30
CA LEU A 302 -28.04 13.60 -25.16
C LEU A 302 -28.10 12.84 -23.83
N GLN A 303 -29.01 11.87 -23.69
CA GLN A 303 -29.15 11.04 -22.49
C GLN A 303 -27.92 10.16 -22.24
N GLY A 304 -27.36 9.54 -23.30
CA GLY A 304 -26.13 8.76 -23.22
C GLY A 304 -24.93 9.61 -22.79
N PHE A 305 -24.80 10.81 -23.37
CA PHE A 305 -23.75 11.74 -22.97
C PHE A 305 -23.94 12.27 -21.54
N TRP A 306 -25.18 12.62 -21.16
CA TRP A 306 -25.50 13.07 -19.81
C TRP A 306 -25.19 12.00 -18.76
N TYR A 307 -25.55 10.76 -19.02
CA TYR A 307 -25.23 9.62 -18.15
C TYR A 307 -23.70 9.44 -18.01
N ARG A 308 -22.98 9.49 -19.13
CA ARG A 308 -21.51 9.36 -19.16
C ARG A 308 -20.84 10.49 -18.39
N TRP A 309 -21.22 11.73 -18.65
CA TRP A 309 -20.63 12.92 -18.05
C TRP A 309 -20.98 13.07 -16.56
N LEU A 310 -22.21 12.76 -16.15
CA LEU A 310 -22.66 12.94 -14.78
C LEU A 310 -22.27 11.75 -13.86
N GLN A 311 -22.38 10.51 -14.36
CA GLN A 311 -22.24 9.32 -13.51
C GLN A 311 -20.92 8.56 -13.69
N VAL A 312 -20.43 8.42 -14.93
CA VAL A 312 -19.31 7.53 -15.24
C VAL A 312 -17.97 8.28 -15.14
N ASP A 313 -17.83 9.39 -15.87
CA ASP A 313 -16.57 10.13 -15.97
C ASP A 313 -16.10 10.68 -14.60
N PRO A 314 -16.96 11.23 -13.72
CA PRO A 314 -16.53 11.69 -12.39
C PRO A 314 -16.09 10.52 -11.50
N LYS A 315 -16.73 9.37 -11.59
CA LYS A 315 -16.34 8.16 -10.85
C LYS A 315 -14.99 7.63 -11.32
N LEU A 316 -14.80 7.51 -12.63
CA LEU A 316 -13.51 7.12 -13.23
C LEU A 316 -12.37 8.07 -12.81
N TRP A 317 -12.65 9.36 -12.79
CA TRP A 317 -11.66 10.35 -12.36
C TRP A 317 -11.33 10.26 -10.87
N ARG A 318 -12.32 10.03 -10.00
CA ARG A 318 -12.11 9.78 -8.56
C ARG A 318 -11.27 8.51 -8.34
N LEU A 319 -11.59 7.42 -9.05
CA LEU A 319 -10.82 6.17 -8.99
C LEU A 319 -9.37 6.37 -9.45
N ARG A 320 -9.15 7.07 -10.57
CA ARG A 320 -7.80 7.41 -11.06
C ARG A 320 -7.00 8.21 -10.03
N ARG A 321 -7.64 9.19 -9.38
CA ARG A 321 -6.99 9.97 -8.30
C ARG A 321 -6.67 9.11 -7.08
N ARG A 322 -7.59 8.23 -6.67
CA ARG A 322 -7.37 7.29 -5.56
C ARG A 322 -6.22 6.34 -5.85
N ARG A 323 -6.17 5.75 -7.05
CA ARG A 323 -5.07 4.91 -7.53
C ARG A 323 -3.74 5.64 -7.46
N LYS A 324 -3.67 6.88 -7.96
CA LYS A 324 -2.45 7.69 -7.90
C LYS A 324 -1.98 7.97 -6.46
N ARG A 325 -2.92 8.18 -5.52
CA ARG A 325 -2.58 8.35 -4.09
C ARG A 325 -2.02 7.07 -3.49
N ILE A 326 -2.65 5.93 -3.76
CA ILE A 326 -2.18 4.62 -3.27
C ILE A 326 -0.79 4.31 -3.82
N LEU A 327 -0.54 4.51 -5.12
CA LEU A 327 0.80 4.33 -5.70
C LEU A 327 1.86 5.21 -5.01
N LYS A 328 1.52 6.45 -4.66
CA LYS A 328 2.41 7.34 -3.90
C LYS A 328 2.66 6.83 -2.47
N GLN A 329 1.71 6.12 -1.88
CA GLN A 329 1.88 5.48 -0.55
C GLN A 329 2.70 4.19 -0.63
N MET A 330 2.66 3.48 -1.76
CA MET A 330 3.47 2.27 -1.97
C MET A 330 4.95 2.59 -2.12
N GLU A 331 5.32 3.71 -2.72
CA GLU A 331 6.72 4.11 -2.93
C GLU A 331 7.59 4.10 -1.65
N PRO A 332 7.20 4.77 -0.54
CA PRO A 332 7.97 4.71 0.70
C PRO A 332 7.92 3.32 1.36
N LEU A 333 6.83 2.56 1.21
CA LEU A 333 6.74 1.19 1.73
C LEU A 333 7.68 0.24 0.98
N GLN A 334 7.86 0.44 -0.32
CA GLN A 334 8.78 -0.34 -1.13
C GLN A 334 10.22 -0.06 -0.71
N GLN A 335 10.57 1.21 -0.48
CA GLN A 335 11.86 1.60 0.07
C GLN A 335 12.09 0.96 1.44
N ALA A 336 11.12 1.04 2.35
CA ALA A 336 11.23 0.41 3.67
C ALA A 336 11.40 -1.11 3.58
N LEU A 337 10.66 -1.78 2.69
CA LEU A 337 10.79 -3.23 2.48
C LEU A 337 12.19 -3.59 1.97
N THR A 338 12.72 -2.84 1.00
CA THR A 338 14.09 -3.06 0.51
C THR A 338 15.12 -2.84 1.61
N GLN A 339 14.96 -1.81 2.46
CA GLN A 339 15.85 -1.53 3.58
C GLN A 339 15.84 -2.67 4.60
N HIS A 340 14.66 -3.11 5.05
CA HIS A 340 14.53 -4.24 5.97
C HIS A 340 15.11 -5.54 5.38
N LEU A 341 14.93 -5.78 4.08
CA LEU A 341 15.49 -6.96 3.42
C LEU A 341 17.02 -6.90 3.37
N THR A 342 17.60 -5.73 3.06
CA THR A 342 19.06 -5.55 3.09
C THR A 342 19.62 -5.71 4.50
N GLN A 343 18.98 -5.11 5.51
CA GLN A 343 19.42 -5.19 6.91
C GLN A 343 19.31 -6.63 7.44
N LYS A 344 18.23 -7.33 7.11
CA LYS A 344 18.08 -8.75 7.39
C LYS A 344 19.25 -9.56 6.83
N SER A 345 19.59 -9.36 5.55
CA SER A 345 20.70 -10.08 4.91
C SER A 345 22.05 -9.77 5.54
N ILE A 346 22.28 -8.52 5.97
CA ILE A 346 23.51 -8.11 6.68
C ILE A 346 23.57 -8.81 8.04
N LEU A 347 22.49 -8.76 8.82
CA LEU A 347 22.43 -9.37 10.15
C LEU A 347 22.55 -10.90 10.09
N GLU A 348 21.95 -11.56 9.10
CA GLU A 348 22.12 -13.00 8.89
C GLU A 348 23.59 -13.36 8.59
N ASN A 349 24.28 -12.53 7.81
CA ASN A 349 25.70 -12.70 7.56
C ASN A 349 26.56 -12.41 8.81
N ASP A 350 26.25 -11.35 9.57
CA ASP A 350 26.95 -11.01 10.80
C ASP A 350 26.84 -12.15 11.83
N ILE A 351 25.65 -12.74 11.98
CA ILE A 351 25.42 -13.90 12.85
C ILE A 351 26.23 -15.13 12.38
N ALA A 352 26.35 -15.33 11.06
CA ALA A 352 27.11 -16.44 10.50
C ALA A 352 28.64 -16.31 10.72
N VAL A 353 29.15 -15.07 10.86
CA VAL A 353 30.57 -14.79 11.11
C VAL A 353 30.92 -14.86 12.61
N LEU A 354 29.93 -14.72 13.50
CA LEU A 354 30.18 -14.81 14.95
C LEU A 354 30.76 -16.17 15.37
N PRO A 355 31.63 -16.22 16.40
CA PRO A 355 32.18 -17.47 16.89
C PRO A 355 31.06 -18.42 17.35
N LYS A 356 31.23 -19.72 17.05
CA LYS A 356 30.26 -20.72 17.50
C LYS A 356 30.42 -20.95 19.00
N LEU A 357 29.31 -20.83 19.72
CA LEU A 357 29.28 -21.06 21.16
C LEU A 357 29.71 -22.48 21.54
N GLU A 358 29.48 -23.49 20.68
CA GLU A 358 29.99 -24.84 20.90
C GLU A 358 31.52 -24.90 20.95
N GLU A 359 32.22 -24.18 20.06
CA GLU A 359 33.69 -24.22 19.97
C GLU A 359 34.30 -23.62 21.24
N LEU A 360 33.79 -22.48 21.72
CA LEU A 360 34.22 -21.86 22.98
C LEU A 360 33.93 -22.75 24.21
N LYS A 361 32.82 -23.48 24.23
CA LYS A 361 32.52 -24.44 25.31
C LYS A 361 33.48 -25.63 25.31
N GLN A 362 33.85 -26.12 24.13
CA GLN A 362 34.83 -27.20 24.01
C GLN A 362 36.22 -26.73 24.47
N GLU A 363 36.61 -25.51 24.13
CA GLU A 363 37.85 -24.89 24.63
C GLU A 363 37.84 -24.75 26.15
N GLU A 364 36.74 -24.26 26.74
CA GLU A 364 36.61 -24.15 28.20
C GLU A 364 36.73 -25.51 28.89
N ALA A 365 36.09 -26.55 28.35
CA ALA A 365 36.15 -27.91 28.88
C ALA A 365 37.58 -28.49 28.78
N LYS A 366 38.27 -28.25 27.67
CA LYS A 366 39.65 -28.69 27.46
C LYS A 366 40.61 -28.04 28.47
N ILE A 367 40.52 -26.72 28.66
CA ILE A 367 41.39 -26.01 29.61
C ILE A 367 41.11 -26.47 31.05
N LYS A 368 39.84 -26.72 31.41
CA LYS A 368 39.51 -27.28 32.74
C LYS A 368 40.13 -28.66 32.97
N ALA A 369 40.04 -29.54 31.97
CA ALA A 369 40.65 -30.87 32.05
C ALA A 369 42.18 -30.78 32.17
N GLU A 370 42.82 -29.85 31.45
CA GLU A 370 44.25 -29.56 31.57
C GLU A 370 44.61 -29.08 32.99
N ILE A 371 43.84 -28.14 33.56
CA ILE A 371 44.06 -27.66 34.94
C ILE A 371 43.92 -28.81 35.95
N GLU A 372 42.89 -29.65 35.82
CA GLU A 372 42.68 -30.78 36.72
C GLU A 372 43.83 -31.80 36.65
N SER A 373 44.35 -32.06 35.46
CA SER A 373 45.52 -32.91 35.27
C SER A 373 46.77 -32.33 35.94
N LEU A 374 47.03 -31.03 35.76
CA LEU A 374 48.14 -30.32 36.40
C LEU A 374 47.99 -30.27 37.93
N GLU A 375 46.77 -30.11 38.46
CA GLU A 375 46.55 -30.16 39.91
C GLU A 375 46.89 -31.52 40.50
N ASN A 376 46.57 -32.60 39.79
CA ASN A 376 46.91 -33.95 40.21
C ASN A 376 48.42 -34.19 40.15
N GLU A 377 49.10 -33.73 39.11
CA GLU A 377 50.57 -33.75 39.01
C GLU A 377 51.21 -32.91 40.13
N ARG A 378 50.66 -31.73 40.44
CA ARG A 378 51.14 -30.87 41.53
C ARG A 378 51.07 -31.58 42.89
N LYS A 379 49.97 -32.30 43.15
CA LYS A 379 49.78 -33.08 44.39
C LYS A 379 50.77 -34.23 44.49
N GLN A 380 51.08 -34.90 43.37
CA GLN A 380 52.09 -35.95 43.32
C GLN A 380 53.49 -35.38 43.56
N ALA A 381 53.86 -34.28 42.88
CA ALA A 381 55.14 -33.60 43.09
C ALA A 381 55.33 -33.13 44.54
N LEU A 382 54.29 -32.56 45.16
CA LEU A 382 54.33 -32.13 46.55
C LEU A 382 54.43 -33.31 47.52
N THR A 383 53.72 -34.41 47.26
CA THR A 383 53.83 -35.65 48.04
C THR A 383 55.25 -36.22 47.95
N ASN A 384 55.81 -36.28 46.74
CA ASN A 384 57.17 -36.76 46.51
C ASN A 384 58.20 -35.86 47.21
N SER A 385 58.10 -34.54 47.06
CA SER A 385 58.95 -33.59 47.78
C SER A 385 58.89 -33.81 49.30
N ARG A 386 57.69 -33.99 49.88
CA ARG A 386 57.54 -34.29 51.32
C ARG A 386 58.18 -35.62 51.73
N ILE A 387 58.01 -36.68 50.93
CA ILE A 387 58.61 -38.00 51.19
C ILE A 387 60.13 -37.90 51.15
N GLN A 388 60.69 -37.19 50.16
CA GLN A 388 62.13 -37.03 50.02
C GLN A 388 62.71 -36.12 51.10
N SER A 389 62.03 -35.04 51.49
CA SER A 389 62.42 -34.20 52.63
C SER A 389 62.41 -34.99 53.95
N PHE A 390 61.43 -35.86 54.15
CA PHE A 390 61.41 -36.77 55.29
C PHE A 390 62.56 -37.77 55.25
N GLY A 391 62.79 -38.42 54.09
CA GLY A 391 63.88 -39.38 53.91
C GLY A 391 65.25 -38.74 54.14
N ASP A 392 65.41 -37.51 53.71
CA ASP A 392 66.61 -36.71 53.89
C ASP A 392 66.87 -36.37 55.36
N GLY A 393 65.84 -35.84 56.05
CA GLY A 393 65.93 -35.58 57.48
C GLY A 393 66.18 -36.86 58.30
N TYR A 394 65.65 -37.99 57.86
CA TYR A 394 65.91 -39.30 58.45
C TYR A 394 67.39 -39.71 58.25
N ALA A 395 67.93 -39.57 57.04
CA ALA A 395 69.33 -39.89 56.74
C ALA A 395 70.31 -39.00 57.52
N HIS A 396 70.07 -37.68 57.57
CA HIS A 396 70.84 -36.76 58.43
C HIS A 396 70.80 -37.18 59.91
N GLY A 397 69.63 -37.58 60.40
CA GLY A 397 69.47 -38.09 61.77
C GLY A 397 70.23 -39.39 62.02
N GLN A 398 70.33 -40.27 61.02
CA GLN A 398 71.09 -41.51 61.09
C GLN A 398 72.60 -41.25 61.11
N VAL A 399 73.12 -40.42 60.20
CA VAL A 399 74.55 -40.02 60.21
C VAL A 399 74.91 -39.33 61.53
N SER A 400 74.07 -38.42 62.01
CA SER A 400 74.29 -37.74 63.29
C SER A 400 74.33 -38.73 64.46
N ARG A 401 73.50 -39.77 64.43
CA ARG A 401 73.51 -40.85 65.43
C ARG A 401 74.76 -41.71 65.33
N ASP A 402 75.22 -42.02 64.13
CA ASP A 402 76.38 -42.89 63.90
C ASP A 402 77.72 -42.19 64.27
N VAL A 403 77.75 -40.86 64.23
CA VAL A 403 78.91 -40.04 64.64
C VAL A 403 78.94 -39.73 66.14
N MET A 404 77.77 -39.70 66.82
CA MET A 404 77.68 -39.46 68.26
C MET A 404 78.13 -40.67 69.09
N GLY A 405 78.93 -40.42 70.13
CA GLY A 405 79.22 -41.45 71.15
C GLY A 405 77.99 -41.79 72.01
N GLU A 406 77.99 -42.94 72.71
CA GLU A 406 76.87 -43.35 73.57
C GLU A 406 76.50 -42.30 74.64
N GLU A 407 77.50 -41.65 75.25
CA GLU A 407 77.29 -40.59 76.24
C GLU A 407 76.68 -39.31 75.63
N GLU A 408 77.06 -38.97 74.40
CA GLU A 408 76.53 -37.81 73.66
C GLU A 408 75.11 -38.06 73.17
N TYR A 409 74.81 -39.29 72.74
CA TYR A 409 73.47 -39.70 72.35
C TYR A 409 72.51 -39.69 73.55
N ASP A 410 72.92 -40.19 74.71
CA ASP A 410 72.09 -40.16 75.92
C ASP A 410 71.86 -38.73 76.43
N SER A 411 72.86 -37.85 76.33
CA SER A 411 72.71 -36.41 76.60
C SER A 411 71.75 -35.73 75.60
N TRP A 412 71.87 -36.04 74.31
CA TRP A 412 70.97 -35.55 73.26
C TRP A 412 69.53 -36.05 73.49
N ARG A 413 69.35 -37.34 73.79
CA ARG A 413 68.06 -37.98 74.03
C ARG A 413 67.38 -37.37 75.26
N ASN A 414 68.10 -37.22 76.37
CA ASN A 414 67.57 -36.64 77.60
C ASN A 414 67.23 -35.15 77.47
N SER A 415 67.98 -34.40 76.65
CA SER A 415 67.68 -33.00 76.36
C SER A 415 66.53 -32.82 75.36
N HIS A 416 66.47 -33.62 74.29
CA HIS A 416 65.48 -33.47 73.21
C HIS A 416 64.14 -34.18 73.48
N LEU A 417 64.13 -35.27 74.27
CA LEU A 417 62.93 -36.00 74.66
C LEU A 417 62.44 -35.64 76.08
N SER A 418 62.90 -34.52 76.64
CA SER A 418 62.37 -34.04 77.92
C SER A 418 60.90 -33.64 77.80
N VAL A 419 60.13 -33.83 78.88
CA VAL A 419 58.68 -33.55 78.91
C VAL A 419 58.37 -32.09 78.54
N SER A 420 59.24 -31.14 78.90
CA SER A 420 59.08 -29.73 78.57
C SER A 420 59.32 -29.43 77.09
N ASN A 421 60.32 -30.07 76.48
CA ASN A 421 60.62 -29.91 75.05
C ASN A 421 59.60 -30.61 74.15
N LEU A 422 59.11 -31.79 74.53
CA LEU A 422 58.00 -32.47 73.85
C LEU A 422 56.71 -31.63 73.89
N ALA A 423 56.40 -30.99 75.02
CA ALA A 423 55.25 -30.10 75.15
C ALA A 423 55.37 -28.83 74.29
N LEU A 424 56.57 -28.23 74.23
CA LEU A 424 56.86 -27.08 73.35
C LEU A 424 56.76 -27.46 71.86
N ARG A 425 57.29 -28.63 71.47
CA ARG A 425 57.26 -29.12 70.08
C ARG A 425 55.86 -29.54 69.63
N ALA A 426 55.05 -30.11 70.52
CA ALA A 426 53.63 -30.36 70.26
C ALA A 426 52.85 -29.04 70.04
N LYS A 427 53.21 -27.98 70.77
CA LYS A 427 52.58 -26.66 70.62
C LYS A 427 53.01 -25.94 69.34
N SER A 428 54.25 -26.12 68.88
CA SER A 428 54.74 -25.55 67.61
C SER A 428 54.30 -26.35 66.37
N ASN A 429 54.29 -27.69 66.43
CA ASN A 429 53.78 -28.52 65.33
C ASN A 429 52.27 -28.39 65.14
N ALA A 430 51.50 -28.10 66.20
CA ALA A 430 50.08 -27.76 66.10
C ALA A 430 49.81 -26.44 65.33
N ALA A 431 50.84 -25.60 65.11
CA ALA A 431 50.75 -24.38 64.33
C ALA A 431 51.16 -24.56 62.86
N SER A 432 52.12 -25.42 62.55
CA SER A 432 52.60 -25.68 61.18
C SER A 432 51.74 -26.66 60.38
N ASP A 433 51.02 -27.57 61.04
CA ASP A 433 50.16 -28.57 60.37
C ASP A 433 48.71 -28.09 60.13
N ARG A 434 48.43 -26.79 60.38
CA ARG A 434 47.13 -26.17 60.06
C ARG A 434 47.18 -25.43 58.73
N ALA A 435 47.12 -26.20 57.64
CA ALA A 435 46.76 -25.68 56.32
C ALA A 435 45.27 -25.31 56.17
N VAL A 436 44.52 -25.19 57.28
CA VAL A 436 43.14 -24.67 57.28
C VAL A 436 43.00 -23.70 58.44
N PRO A 437 42.72 -22.40 58.20
CA PRO A 437 42.48 -21.45 59.27
C PRO A 437 41.14 -21.80 59.93
N ARG A 438 41.21 -22.51 61.06
CA ARG A 438 40.09 -22.54 62.02
C ARG A 438 39.94 -21.13 62.57
N THR A 439 38.90 -20.42 62.12
CA THR A 439 38.43 -19.18 62.71
C THR A 439 38.36 -19.35 64.22
N LYS A 440 39.12 -18.53 64.97
CA LYS A 440 39.13 -18.54 66.45
C LYS A 440 37.70 -18.43 66.96
N SER A 441 37.19 -19.49 67.57
CA SER A 441 35.89 -19.46 68.25
C SER A 441 36.03 -18.68 69.56
N ASN A 442 35.34 -17.54 69.66
CA ASN A 442 35.17 -16.77 70.90
C ASN A 442 34.30 -17.53 71.93
N GLY A 443 34.79 -18.67 72.44
CA GLY A 443 34.15 -19.40 73.54
C GLY A 443 32.77 -20.02 73.26
N MET A 444 32.31 -20.02 72.01
CA MET A 444 31.01 -20.61 71.64
C MET A 444 31.09 -22.12 71.52
N ARG A 445 30.05 -22.84 71.99
CA ARG A 445 29.96 -24.29 71.85
C ARG A 445 29.85 -24.68 70.36
N PRO A 446 30.35 -25.86 69.93
CA PRO A 446 30.53 -26.18 68.50
C PRO A 446 29.30 -26.02 67.62
N HIS A 447 28.11 -26.38 68.12
CA HIS A 447 26.86 -26.24 67.37
C HIS A 447 26.43 -24.76 67.19
N GLN A 448 26.79 -23.88 68.13
CA GLN A 448 26.51 -22.44 68.05
C GLN A 448 27.42 -21.76 67.02
N ALA A 449 28.68 -22.20 66.93
CA ALA A 449 29.63 -21.71 65.92
C ALA A 449 29.20 -22.09 64.49
N ILE A 450 28.68 -23.30 64.30
CA ILE A 450 28.13 -23.75 63.00
C ILE A 450 26.89 -22.93 62.63
N ARG A 451 25.99 -22.70 63.58
CA ARG A 451 24.78 -21.90 63.34
C ARG A 451 25.12 -20.46 62.94
N LYS A 452 26.11 -19.87 63.62
CA LYS A 452 26.59 -18.51 63.33
C LYS A 452 27.29 -18.44 61.96
N ALA A 453 28.13 -19.40 61.61
CA ALA A 453 28.79 -19.43 60.31
C ALA A 453 27.80 -19.61 59.14
N ILE A 454 26.68 -20.32 59.38
CA ILE A 454 25.61 -20.44 58.39
C ILE A 454 24.87 -19.11 58.25
N THR A 455 24.48 -18.45 59.34
CA THR A 455 23.81 -17.14 59.27
C THR A 455 24.69 -16.07 58.64
N ASP A 456 25.96 -15.99 59.01
CA ASP A 456 26.89 -14.99 58.46
C ASP A 456 27.09 -15.21 56.94
N ARG A 457 27.12 -16.46 56.45
CA ARG A 457 27.15 -16.78 55.02
C ARG A 457 25.86 -16.45 54.26
N PHE A 458 24.71 -16.45 54.93
CA PHE A 458 23.43 -16.08 54.30
C PHE A 458 23.27 -14.56 54.23
N ASP A 459 23.81 -13.82 55.20
CA ASP A 459 23.79 -12.35 55.18
C ASP A 459 24.79 -11.76 54.16
N GLU A 460 25.97 -12.37 53.99
CA GLU A 460 26.95 -11.97 52.95
C GLU A 460 26.48 -12.23 51.51
N ASN A 461 25.56 -13.18 51.29
CA ASN A 461 25.01 -13.46 49.95
C ASN A 461 23.78 -12.59 49.60
N ASN A 462 23.30 -11.76 50.53
CA ASN A 462 22.15 -10.88 50.37
C ASN A 462 22.52 -9.39 50.48
N SER A 463 23.81 -9.04 50.46
CA SER A 463 24.31 -7.66 50.44
C SER A 463 25.03 -7.31 49.14
#